data_AF-A0A560D4K9-F1
#
_entry.id   AF-A0A560D4K9-F1
#
_cell.length_a   1.000
_cell.length_b   1.000
_cell.length_c   1.000
_cell.angle_alpha   90.00
_cell.angle_beta   90.00
_cell.angle_gamma   90.00
#
_symmetry.space_group_name_H-M   'P 1'
#
loop_
_entity.id
_entity.type
_entity.pdbx_description
1 polymer ?
#
loop_
_entity_poly.entity_id
_entity_poly.type
_entity_poly.pdbx_seq_one_letter_code
_entity_poly.pdbx_strand_id
1 'polypeptide(L)'
;MMALQFRRYPGAQIFAFDFGASIRAAAIAMSGDWHDLGGAVAGESSESVALQPLAKIHEVSERGWAADWIASILSRERVEVTPEVREHIWSALTSLASAPAPERTLTGLSVLVQSNMVKRALQPYCLGGPYDRLLDAESEHLGGSSVQVFETDGLIGTAAAPAVLSYLFHRNEDRFDGRPTLLVIDEGWLALDDAHFAGQLREWLKTLRKKNASVVFAPPVACGH
;
A
#
# COMPACT_ATOMS: atom_id res chain seq x y z
N MET A 1 7.03 -7.76 -21.41
CA MET A 1 6.45 -7.87 -22.79
C MET A 1 4.92 -7.75 -22.80
N MET A 2 4.20 -8.46 -21.92
CA MET A 2 2.74 -8.37 -21.82
C MET A 2 2.21 -6.96 -21.45
N ALA A 3 2.87 -6.26 -20.52
CA ALA A 3 2.49 -4.89 -20.15
C ALA A 3 2.50 -3.91 -21.35
N LEU A 4 3.55 -3.95 -22.17
CA LEU A 4 3.65 -3.14 -23.39
C LEU A 4 2.52 -3.46 -24.39
N GLN A 5 2.21 -4.74 -24.58
CA GLN A 5 1.12 -5.17 -25.46
C GLN A 5 -0.25 -4.70 -24.96
N PHE A 6 -0.44 -4.61 -23.64
CA PHE A 6 -1.70 -4.17 -23.04
C PHE A 6 -2.02 -2.69 -23.36
N ARG A 7 -1.01 -1.87 -23.68
CA ARG A 7 -1.19 -0.48 -24.13
C ARG A 7 -1.98 -0.33 -25.41
N ARG A 8 -2.21 -1.41 -26.17
CA ARG A 8 -3.06 -1.38 -27.38
C ARG A 8 -4.53 -1.09 -27.08
N TYR A 9 -4.99 -1.29 -25.85
CA TYR A 9 -6.38 -0.99 -25.47
C TYR A 9 -6.52 0.51 -25.12
N PRO A 10 -7.48 1.23 -25.73
CA PRO A 10 -7.68 2.64 -25.45
C PRO A 10 -7.94 2.93 -23.97
N GLY A 11 -7.24 3.91 -23.42
CA GLY A 11 -7.37 4.31 -22.01
C GLY A 11 -6.84 3.30 -21.00
N ALA A 12 -6.13 2.25 -21.46
CA ALA A 12 -5.64 1.20 -20.59
C ALA A 12 -4.71 1.70 -19.49
N GLN A 13 -4.83 1.09 -18.33
CA GLN A 13 -3.98 1.35 -17.18
C GLN A 13 -3.23 0.10 -16.76
N ILE A 14 -2.02 0.29 -16.26
CA ILE A 14 -1.13 -0.76 -15.81
C ILE A 14 -0.62 -0.38 -14.43
N PHE A 15 -0.78 -1.29 -13.48
CA PHE A 15 -0.21 -1.18 -12.15
C PHE A 15 0.67 -2.41 -11.95
N ALA A 16 1.90 -2.23 -11.48
CA ALA A 16 2.80 -3.34 -11.25
C ALA A 16 3.43 -3.25 -9.86
N PHE A 17 3.42 -4.36 -9.13
CA PHE A 17 4.28 -4.60 -7.98
C PHE A 17 5.41 -5.50 -8.48
N ASP A 18 6.60 -4.94 -8.60
CA ASP A 18 7.76 -5.51 -9.28
C ASP A 18 8.81 -5.88 -8.24
N PHE A 19 9.41 -7.06 -8.36
CA PHE A 19 10.50 -7.50 -7.49
C PHE A 19 11.81 -7.48 -8.28
N GLY A 20 12.83 -6.78 -7.78
CA GLY A 20 14.14 -6.69 -8.43
C GLY A 20 14.17 -5.79 -9.66
N ALA A 21 13.26 -4.80 -9.73
CA ALA A 21 13.19 -3.78 -10.78
C ALA A 21 13.12 -4.29 -12.25
N SER A 22 12.60 -5.50 -12.47
CA SER A 22 12.55 -6.16 -13.78
C SER A 22 11.72 -5.41 -14.83
N ILE A 23 10.68 -4.68 -14.40
CA ILE A 23 9.77 -3.95 -15.29
C ILE A 23 10.14 -2.47 -15.48
N ARG A 24 11.17 -1.97 -14.78
CA ARG A 24 11.57 -0.55 -14.77
C ARG A 24 11.78 0.03 -16.17
N ALA A 25 12.51 -0.66 -17.04
CA ALA A 25 12.75 -0.20 -18.41
C ALA A 25 11.46 -0.09 -19.22
N ALA A 26 10.53 -1.03 -19.03
CA ALA A 26 9.22 -0.98 -19.68
C ALA A 26 8.33 0.14 -19.13
N ALA A 27 8.40 0.40 -17.82
CA ALA A 27 7.70 1.52 -17.18
C ALA A 27 8.14 2.86 -17.79
N ILE A 28 9.45 3.10 -17.86
CA ILE A 28 10.03 4.31 -18.46
C ILE A 28 9.64 4.44 -19.93
N ALA A 29 9.72 3.34 -20.71
CA ALA A 29 9.32 3.33 -22.12
C ALA A 29 7.83 3.67 -22.33
N MET A 30 6.97 3.42 -21.34
CA MET A 30 5.55 3.78 -21.36
C MET A 30 5.26 5.16 -20.74
N SER A 31 6.28 5.93 -20.37
CA SER A 31 6.15 7.17 -19.58
C SER A 31 5.35 6.95 -18.30
N GLY A 32 5.62 5.82 -17.64
CA GLY A 32 5.05 5.44 -16.36
C GLY A 32 5.75 6.10 -15.18
N ASP A 33 5.05 6.21 -14.07
CA ASP A 33 5.62 6.57 -12.78
C ASP A 33 6.22 5.30 -12.16
N TRP A 34 7.48 5.36 -11.73
CA TRP A 34 8.19 4.27 -11.08
C TRP A 34 8.61 4.69 -9.67
N HIS A 35 8.35 3.82 -8.71
CA HIS A 35 8.38 4.11 -7.28
C HIS A 35 9.22 3.06 -6.56
N ASP A 36 10.28 3.50 -5.88
CA ASP A 36 11.16 2.64 -5.08
C ASP A 36 10.66 2.51 -3.64
N LEU A 37 10.00 1.40 -3.30
CA LEU A 37 9.60 1.14 -1.90
C LEU A 37 10.75 0.54 -1.08
N GLY A 38 11.63 -0.22 -1.72
CA GLY A 38 12.78 -0.87 -1.09
C GLY A 38 13.85 0.08 -0.59
N GLY A 39 14.28 0.98 -1.47
CA GLY A 39 15.25 2.01 -1.16
C GLY A 39 14.76 2.99 -0.08
N ALA A 40 13.44 3.11 0.12
CA ALA A 40 12.87 3.88 1.23
C ALA A 40 13.07 3.19 2.59
N VAL A 41 12.98 1.85 2.65
CA VAL A 41 13.27 1.05 3.86
C VAL A 41 14.77 1.07 4.18
N ALA A 42 15.62 0.89 3.18
CA ALA A 42 17.08 0.85 3.36
C ALA A 42 17.71 2.23 3.63
N GLY A 43 16.95 3.32 3.39
CA GLY A 43 17.45 4.69 3.52
C GLY A 43 18.46 5.08 2.43
N GLU A 44 18.50 4.32 1.33
CA GLU A 44 19.52 4.40 0.28
C GLU A 44 19.08 5.29 -0.90
N SER A 45 17.79 5.63 -1.00
CA SER A 45 17.25 6.48 -2.08
C SER A 45 16.88 7.89 -1.58
N SER A 46 17.18 8.90 -2.40
CA SER A 46 16.78 10.29 -2.16
C SER A 46 15.38 10.64 -2.70
N GLU A 47 14.83 9.77 -3.56
CA GLU A 47 13.47 9.84 -4.11
C GLU A 47 12.59 8.74 -3.49
N SER A 48 12.60 8.65 -2.15
CA SER A 48 11.82 7.64 -1.44
C SER A 48 10.32 7.87 -1.59
N VAL A 49 9.57 6.80 -1.83
CA VAL A 49 8.11 6.84 -1.84
C VAL A 49 7.60 7.22 -0.45
N ALA A 50 6.77 8.27 -0.41
CA ALA A 50 6.15 8.77 0.80
C ALA A 50 4.62 8.65 0.66
N LEU A 51 4.01 7.85 1.52
CA LEU A 51 2.58 7.54 1.49
C LEU A 51 1.88 8.21 2.66
N GLN A 52 0.65 8.67 2.42
CA GLN A 52 -0.16 9.34 3.43
C GLN A 52 -1.54 8.68 3.55
N PRO A 53 -1.64 7.52 4.22
CA PRO A 53 -2.88 6.75 4.30
C PRO A 53 -4.05 7.50 4.94
N LEU A 54 -3.75 8.46 5.81
CA LEU A 54 -4.77 9.17 6.57
C LEU A 54 -5.18 10.52 5.95
N ALA A 55 -4.67 10.90 4.78
CA ALA A 55 -4.94 12.21 4.17
C ALA A 55 -6.45 12.51 4.01
N LYS A 56 -7.21 11.49 3.63
CA LYS A 56 -8.63 11.62 3.24
C LYS A 56 -9.63 11.23 4.33
N ILE A 57 -9.21 10.98 5.58
CA ILE A 57 -10.11 10.50 6.66
C ILE A 57 -11.23 11.49 7.08
N HIS A 58 -11.27 12.68 6.48
CA HIS A 58 -12.43 13.57 6.57
C HIS A 58 -13.66 12.97 5.86
N GLU A 59 -13.44 12.14 4.84
CA GLU A 59 -14.45 11.31 4.20
C GLU A 59 -14.76 10.08 5.09
N VAL A 60 -16.04 9.81 5.35
CA VAL A 60 -16.47 8.76 6.29
C VAL A 60 -16.10 7.35 5.79
N SER A 61 -16.18 7.12 4.47
CA SER A 61 -15.77 5.85 3.85
C SER A 61 -14.28 5.59 4.02
N GLU A 62 -13.44 6.60 3.74
CA GLU A 62 -11.99 6.52 3.91
C GLU A 62 -11.60 6.32 5.37
N ARG A 63 -12.33 6.96 6.30
CA ARG A 63 -12.14 6.74 7.74
C ARG A 63 -12.48 5.32 8.16
N GLY A 64 -13.58 4.76 7.64
CA GLY A 64 -13.97 3.38 7.87
C GLY A 64 -12.89 2.40 7.40
N TRP A 65 -12.42 2.59 6.17
CA TRP A 65 -11.31 1.81 5.62
C TRP A 65 -10.04 1.95 6.47
N ALA A 66 -9.65 3.17 6.84
CA ALA A 66 -8.46 3.42 7.65
C ALA A 66 -8.55 2.75 9.03
N ALA A 67 -9.74 2.75 9.66
CA ALA A 67 -9.95 2.07 10.94
C ALA A 67 -9.74 0.56 10.85
N ASP A 68 -10.26 -0.09 9.80
CA ASP A 68 -10.06 -1.51 9.55
C ASP A 68 -8.61 -1.83 9.15
N TRP A 69 -7.99 -0.96 8.36
CA TRP A 69 -6.59 -1.06 7.99
C TRP A 69 -5.67 -1.00 9.23
N ILE A 70 -5.88 -0.03 10.13
CA ILE A 70 -5.17 0.08 11.41
C ILE A 70 -5.42 -1.16 12.28
N ALA A 71 -6.67 -1.62 12.40
CA ALA A 71 -7.00 -2.85 13.13
C ALA A 71 -6.25 -4.08 12.58
N SER A 72 -6.05 -4.15 11.26
CA SER A 72 -5.27 -5.21 10.64
C SER A 72 -3.77 -5.12 10.98
N ILE A 73 -3.21 -3.91 11.10
CA ILE A 73 -1.82 -3.70 11.57
C ILE A 73 -1.70 -4.20 13.02
N LEU A 74 -2.61 -3.79 13.89
CA LEU A 74 -2.63 -4.20 15.30
C LEU A 74 -2.73 -5.73 15.46
N SER A 75 -3.59 -6.37 14.68
CA SER A 75 -3.76 -7.82 14.73
C SER A 75 -2.46 -8.58 14.39
N ARG A 76 -1.65 -8.05 13.46
CA ARG A 76 -0.34 -8.62 13.10
C ARG A 76 0.70 -8.44 14.21
N GLU A 77 0.64 -7.32 14.91
CA GLU A 77 1.40 -7.07 16.15
C GLU A 77 0.86 -7.85 17.36
N ARG A 78 -0.07 -8.80 17.14
CA ARG A 78 -0.71 -9.64 18.17
C ARG A 78 -1.47 -8.83 19.23
N VAL A 79 -1.89 -7.62 18.87
CA VAL A 79 -2.81 -6.82 19.67
C VAL A 79 -4.23 -7.31 19.39
N GLU A 80 -4.93 -7.74 20.44
CA GLU A 80 -6.33 -8.14 20.32
C GLU A 80 -7.20 -6.91 20.02
N VAL A 81 -7.91 -6.95 18.89
CA VAL A 81 -8.79 -5.86 18.45
C VAL A 81 -10.19 -6.02 19.06
N THR A 82 -10.33 -5.64 20.32
CA THR A 82 -11.60 -5.61 21.05
C THR A 82 -12.49 -4.44 20.60
N PRO A 83 -13.80 -4.44 20.96
CA PRO A 83 -14.67 -3.28 20.71
C PRO A 83 -14.13 -1.97 21.30
N GLU A 84 -13.50 -2.03 22.48
CA GLU A 84 -12.86 -0.87 23.11
C GLU A 84 -11.67 -0.34 22.29
N VAL A 85 -10.81 -1.23 21.78
CA VAL A 85 -9.72 -0.84 20.88
C VAL A 85 -10.26 -0.19 19.60
N ARG A 86 -11.34 -0.74 19.03
CA ARG A 86 -11.99 -0.16 17.84
C ARG A 86 -12.55 1.23 18.11
N GLU A 87 -13.18 1.43 19.26
CA GLU A 87 -13.68 2.75 19.67
C GLU A 87 -12.54 3.76 19.84
N HIS A 88 -11.43 3.35 20.45
CA HIS A 88 -10.24 4.22 20.56
C HIS A 88 -9.68 4.64 19.20
N ILE A 89 -9.59 3.71 18.24
CA ILE A 89 -9.15 4.00 16.86
C ILE A 89 -10.13 4.96 16.19
N TRP A 90 -11.42 4.65 16.24
CA TRP A 90 -12.47 5.44 15.58
C TRP A 90 -12.54 6.87 16.12
N SER A 91 -12.49 7.02 17.44
CA SER A 91 -12.49 8.32 18.12
C SER A 91 -11.26 9.14 17.75
N ALA A 92 -10.07 8.53 17.77
CA ALA A 92 -8.83 9.20 17.40
C ALA A 92 -8.79 9.62 15.92
N LEU A 93 -9.21 8.76 15.00
CA LEU A 93 -9.35 9.09 13.58
C LEU A 93 -10.38 10.20 13.33
N THR A 94 -11.49 10.19 14.06
CA THR A 94 -12.53 11.23 13.96
C THR A 94 -12.00 12.57 14.43
N SER A 95 -11.21 12.59 15.51
CA SER A 95 -10.53 13.81 15.97
C SER A 95 -9.50 14.28 14.93
N LEU A 96 -8.65 13.38 14.45
CA LEU A 96 -7.60 13.68 13.46
C LEU A 96 -8.17 14.22 12.14
N ALA A 97 -9.36 13.77 11.74
CA ALA A 97 -10.02 14.23 10.53
C ALA A 97 -10.30 15.74 10.50
N SER A 98 -10.37 16.38 11.66
CA SER A 98 -10.51 17.84 11.78
C SER A 98 -9.21 18.62 11.58
N ALA A 99 -8.05 17.94 11.70
CA ALA A 99 -6.75 18.55 11.50
C ALA A 99 -6.49 18.90 10.01
N PRO A 100 -5.59 19.85 9.72
CA PRO A 100 -5.07 20.08 8.37
C PRO A 100 -4.53 18.80 7.73
N ALA A 101 -4.66 18.66 6.41
CA ALA A 101 -4.24 17.44 5.70
C ALA A 101 -2.79 17.01 6.01
N PRO A 102 -1.78 17.91 6.07
CA PRO A 102 -0.41 17.53 6.42
C PRO A 102 -0.24 16.88 7.79
N GLU A 103 -1.13 17.17 8.74
CA GLU A 103 -1.08 16.63 10.10
C GLU A 103 -1.79 15.27 10.22
N ARG A 104 -2.52 14.83 9.18
CA ARG A 104 -3.23 13.55 9.15
C ARG A 104 -2.25 12.42 8.83
N THR A 105 -1.45 12.07 9.81
CA THR A 105 -0.40 11.04 9.73
C THR A 105 -0.56 9.99 10.83
N LEU A 106 0.17 8.87 10.76
CA LEU A 106 0.18 7.85 11.82
C LEU A 106 0.76 8.42 13.13
N THR A 107 1.74 9.31 13.05
CA THR A 107 2.22 10.09 14.20
C THR A 107 1.09 10.95 14.78
N GLY A 108 0.37 11.69 13.93
CA GLY A 108 -0.78 12.48 14.35
C GLY A 108 -1.85 11.63 15.05
N LEU A 109 -2.13 10.44 14.51
CA LEU A 109 -3.04 9.47 15.12
C LEU A 109 -2.53 8.97 16.48
N SER A 110 -1.25 8.61 16.57
CA SER A 110 -0.63 8.08 17.79
C SER A 110 -0.65 9.08 18.95
N VAL A 111 -0.58 10.38 18.64
CA VAL A 111 -0.77 11.45 19.65
C VAL A 111 -2.18 11.41 20.24
N LEU A 112 -3.20 11.24 19.39
CA LEU A 112 -4.62 11.35 19.78
C LEU A 112 -5.21 10.09 20.41
N VAL A 113 -4.72 8.91 20.02
CA VAL A 113 -5.23 7.63 20.55
C VAL A 113 -4.99 7.54 22.06
N GLN A 114 -5.96 7.03 22.82
CA GLN A 114 -5.85 6.94 24.27
C GLN A 114 -5.19 5.65 24.76
N SER A 115 -5.14 4.61 23.91
CA SER A 115 -4.56 3.31 24.26
C SER A 115 -3.05 3.28 24.03
N ASN A 116 -2.28 3.13 25.12
CA ASN A 116 -0.82 2.97 25.05
C ASN A 116 -0.39 1.72 24.26
N MET A 117 -1.21 0.67 24.27
CA MET A 117 -0.96 -0.55 23.49
C MET A 117 -1.02 -0.24 21.98
N VAL A 118 -2.03 0.52 21.54
CA VAL A 118 -2.17 0.95 20.15
C VAL A 118 -1.01 1.86 19.75
N LYS A 119 -0.61 2.82 20.60
CA LYS A 119 0.56 3.68 20.34
C LYS A 119 1.82 2.87 20.08
N ARG A 120 2.10 1.88 20.94
CA ARG A 120 3.29 1.03 20.81
C ARG A 120 3.29 0.20 19.53
N ALA A 121 2.13 -0.33 19.14
CA ALA A 121 2.00 -1.12 17.93
C ALA A 121 2.13 -0.26 16.65
N LEU A 122 1.73 1.01 16.69
CA LEU A 122 1.90 1.94 15.57
C LEU A 122 3.27 2.61 15.52
N GLN A 123 4.02 2.60 16.63
CA GLN A 123 5.32 3.26 16.74
C GLN A 123 6.31 2.93 15.62
N PRO A 124 6.40 1.68 15.10
CA PRO A 124 7.33 1.38 14.01
C PRO A 124 7.11 2.19 12.73
N TYR A 125 5.87 2.65 12.53
CA TYR A 125 5.44 3.40 11.36
C TYR A 125 5.38 4.91 11.60
N CYS A 126 5.50 5.38 12.84
CA CYS A 126 5.49 6.80 13.17
C CYS A 126 6.91 7.40 13.00
N LEU A 127 7.02 8.72 12.91
CA LEU A 127 8.28 9.47 12.93
C LEU A 127 9.28 8.91 13.95
N GLY A 128 10.49 8.60 13.47
CA GLY A 128 11.56 7.99 14.28
C GLY A 128 11.46 6.47 14.46
N GLY A 129 10.44 5.83 13.90
CA GLY A 129 10.35 4.38 13.75
C GLY A 129 11.13 3.87 12.53
N PRO A 130 11.43 2.56 12.45
CA PRO A 130 12.15 1.95 11.34
C PRO A 130 11.46 2.06 9.96
N TYR A 131 10.16 2.39 9.92
CA TYR A 131 9.36 2.47 8.69
C TYR A 131 8.72 3.85 8.49
N ASP A 132 9.21 4.88 9.19
CA ASP A 132 8.60 6.22 9.25
C ASP A 132 8.43 6.87 7.87
N ARG A 133 9.41 6.70 6.98
CA ARG A 133 9.41 7.27 5.63
C ARG A 133 8.32 6.70 4.72
N LEU A 134 7.75 5.54 5.05
CA LEU A 134 6.82 4.85 4.16
C LEU A 134 5.40 5.37 4.31
N LEU A 135 4.83 5.31 5.53
CA LEU A 135 3.39 5.45 5.78
C LEU A 135 2.99 6.68 6.61
N ASP A 136 3.95 7.54 6.96
CA ASP A 136 3.75 8.67 7.87
C ASP A 136 3.98 10.03 7.21
N ALA A 137 3.88 10.08 5.88
CA ALA A 137 4.17 11.29 5.13
C ALA A 137 3.13 12.39 5.38
N GLU A 138 3.57 13.64 5.32
CA GLU A 138 2.69 14.82 5.35
C GLU A 138 2.01 15.08 3.99
N SER A 139 2.52 14.47 2.92
CA SER A 139 1.96 14.54 1.57
C SER A 139 2.32 13.31 0.75
N GLU A 140 1.37 12.78 -0.02
CA GLU A 140 1.58 11.68 -0.95
C GLU A 140 1.88 12.16 -2.38
N HIS A 141 2.87 11.55 -3.03
CA HIS A 141 3.18 11.78 -4.44
C HIS A 141 3.41 10.46 -5.22
N LEU A 142 2.33 9.87 -5.72
CA LEU A 142 2.37 8.67 -6.59
C LEU A 142 2.27 8.97 -8.10
N GLY A 143 2.31 10.24 -8.48
CA GLY A 143 2.09 10.65 -9.87
C GLY A 143 0.66 10.36 -10.36
N GLY A 144 0.46 10.51 -11.66
CA GLY A 144 -0.86 10.40 -12.31
C GLY A 144 -0.87 9.53 -13.55
N SER A 145 0.27 8.94 -13.91
CA SER A 145 0.41 8.17 -15.15
C SER A 145 -0.54 6.98 -15.17
N SER A 146 -0.94 6.60 -16.39
CA SER A 146 -1.69 5.37 -16.62
C SER A 146 -0.86 4.11 -16.37
N VAL A 147 0.45 4.25 -16.20
CA VAL A 147 1.35 3.16 -15.82
C VAL A 147 2.01 3.54 -14.50
N GLN A 148 1.78 2.76 -13.45
CA GLN A 148 2.43 2.91 -12.15
C GLN A 148 3.14 1.62 -11.80
N VAL A 149 4.38 1.73 -11.37
CA VAL A 149 5.21 0.59 -10.98
C VAL A 149 5.80 0.85 -9.61
N PHE A 150 5.61 -0.10 -8.71
CA PHE A 150 6.14 -0.11 -7.37
C PHE A 150 7.18 -1.21 -7.27
N GLU A 151 8.44 -0.84 -7.12
CA GLU A 151 9.53 -1.75 -6.79
C GLU A 151 9.38 -2.17 -5.33
N THR A 152 9.44 -3.46 -5.06
CA THR A 152 9.13 -4.07 -3.76
C THR A 152 10.29 -4.87 -3.16
N ASP A 153 11.43 -5.00 -3.84
CA ASP A 153 12.65 -5.56 -3.26
C ASP A 153 13.02 -4.77 -1.99
N GLY A 154 13.55 -5.42 -0.95
CA GLY A 154 13.78 -4.79 0.35
C GLY A 154 12.53 -4.41 1.18
N LEU A 155 11.34 -4.28 0.59
CA LEU A 155 10.07 -4.18 1.32
C LEU A 155 9.55 -5.57 1.68
N ILE A 156 9.51 -6.49 0.71
CA ILE A 156 9.03 -7.87 0.94
C ILE A 156 9.90 -8.56 2.00
N GLY A 157 9.25 -9.24 2.94
CA GLY A 157 9.91 -9.85 4.10
C GLY A 157 10.05 -8.94 5.33
N THR A 158 9.73 -7.64 5.21
CA THR A 158 9.63 -6.73 6.35
C THR A 158 8.25 -6.79 7.01
N ALA A 159 8.14 -6.36 8.27
CA ALA A 159 6.85 -6.25 8.96
C ALA A 159 5.92 -5.20 8.32
N ALA A 160 6.47 -4.23 7.58
CA ALA A 160 5.71 -3.15 6.96
C ALA A 160 5.03 -3.54 5.64
N ALA A 161 5.51 -4.58 4.96
CA ALA A 161 5.05 -4.96 3.62
C ALA A 161 3.52 -5.10 3.53
N PRO A 162 2.83 -5.82 4.44
CA PRO A 162 1.37 -5.95 4.35
C PRO A 162 0.63 -4.61 4.50
N ALA A 163 1.12 -3.71 5.36
CA ALA A 163 0.51 -2.41 5.59
C ALA A 163 0.67 -1.50 4.36
N VAL A 164 1.88 -1.46 3.78
CA VAL A 164 2.19 -0.68 2.58
C VAL A 164 1.42 -1.18 1.37
N LEU A 165 1.49 -2.48 1.08
CA LEU A 165 0.82 -3.07 -0.05
C LEU A 165 -0.70 -2.87 0.05
N SER A 166 -1.29 -3.11 1.22
CA SER A 166 -2.74 -2.91 1.39
C SER A 166 -3.21 -1.48 1.19
N TYR A 167 -2.41 -0.50 1.60
CA TYR A 167 -2.69 0.88 1.29
C TYR A 167 -2.57 1.19 -0.21
N LEU A 168 -1.48 0.77 -0.87
CA LEU A 168 -1.30 0.98 -2.31
C LEU A 168 -2.41 0.32 -3.13
N PHE A 169 -2.88 -0.85 -2.72
CA PHE A 169 -4.03 -1.51 -3.32
C PHE A 169 -5.31 -0.67 -3.20
N HIS A 170 -5.65 -0.23 -1.98
CA HIS A 170 -6.80 0.67 -1.76
C HIS A 170 -6.68 1.94 -2.62
N ARG A 171 -5.51 2.56 -2.63
CA ARG A 171 -5.23 3.79 -3.39
C ARG A 171 -5.37 3.62 -4.90
N ASN A 172 -4.93 2.48 -5.44
CA ASN A 172 -5.04 2.14 -6.86
C ASN A 172 -6.47 1.73 -7.21
N GLU A 173 -7.20 1.12 -6.27
CA GLU A 173 -8.58 0.70 -6.47
C GLU A 173 -9.52 1.85 -6.80
N ASP A 174 -9.27 3.04 -6.26
CA ASP A 174 -9.95 4.30 -6.63
C ASP A 174 -9.88 4.60 -8.15
N ARG A 175 -8.85 4.10 -8.83
CA ARG A 175 -8.63 4.33 -10.27
C ARG A 175 -9.26 3.29 -11.16
N PHE A 176 -9.79 2.19 -10.61
CA PHE A 176 -10.43 1.12 -11.39
C PHE A 176 -11.87 1.49 -11.74
N ASP A 177 -11.98 2.47 -12.64
CA ASP A 177 -13.21 3.11 -13.12
C ASP A 177 -13.88 2.37 -14.31
N GLY A 178 -13.49 1.11 -14.54
CA GLY A 178 -13.99 0.27 -15.63
C GLY A 178 -13.13 0.30 -16.90
N ARG A 179 -12.12 1.18 -16.98
CA ARG A 179 -11.12 1.11 -18.04
C ARG A 179 -10.35 -0.22 -17.99
N PRO A 180 -9.86 -0.72 -19.15
CA PRO A 180 -9.01 -1.90 -19.19
C PRO A 180 -7.82 -1.73 -18.24
N THR A 181 -7.79 -2.52 -17.18
CA THR A 181 -6.76 -2.41 -16.15
C THR A 181 -5.97 -3.71 -16.09
N LEU A 182 -4.65 -3.62 -16.17
CA LEU A 182 -3.74 -4.73 -15.92
C LEU A 182 -3.02 -4.49 -14.59
N LEU A 183 -3.22 -5.40 -13.64
CA LEU A 183 -2.43 -5.46 -12.43
C LEU A 183 -1.41 -6.60 -12.56
N VAL A 184 -0.14 -6.28 -12.44
CA VAL A 184 0.97 -7.24 -12.42
C VAL A 184 1.48 -7.37 -11.00
N ILE A 185 1.61 -8.60 -10.52
CA ILE A 185 2.27 -8.90 -9.25
C ILE A 185 3.39 -9.86 -9.57
N ASP A 186 4.61 -9.33 -9.62
CA ASP A 186 5.81 -10.12 -9.79
C ASP A 186 6.18 -10.81 -8.48
N GLU A 187 6.70 -12.04 -8.57
CA GLU A 187 7.01 -12.88 -7.41
C GLU A 187 5.84 -12.99 -6.40
N GLY A 188 4.60 -12.87 -6.87
CA GLY A 188 3.42 -12.80 -6.00
C GLY A 188 3.16 -14.05 -5.15
N TRP A 189 3.95 -15.12 -5.35
CA TRP A 189 3.99 -16.29 -4.48
C TRP A 189 4.68 -16.04 -3.13
N LEU A 190 5.69 -15.17 -3.06
CA LEU A 190 6.28 -14.75 -1.77
C LEU A 190 5.22 -14.11 -0.87
N ALA A 191 4.33 -13.36 -1.51
CA ALA A 191 3.14 -12.81 -0.89
C ALA A 191 2.12 -13.91 -0.49
N LEU A 192 1.99 -14.99 -1.27
CA LEU A 192 1.09 -16.10 -0.97
C LEU A 192 1.59 -17.03 0.14
N ASP A 193 2.89 -17.01 0.45
CA ASP A 193 3.49 -17.79 1.54
C ASP A 193 3.18 -17.21 2.94
N ASP A 194 2.88 -15.91 3.03
CA ASP A 194 2.28 -15.31 4.22
C ASP A 194 0.75 -15.56 4.21
N ALA A 195 0.28 -16.45 5.08
CA ALA A 195 -1.14 -16.83 5.15
C ALA A 195 -2.09 -15.64 5.37
N HIS A 196 -1.63 -14.59 6.06
CA HIS A 196 -2.44 -13.40 6.34
C HIS A 196 -2.49 -12.48 5.11
N PHE A 197 -1.36 -12.27 4.43
CA PHE A 197 -1.33 -11.51 3.17
C PHE A 197 -2.04 -12.24 2.04
N ALA A 198 -1.88 -13.56 1.93
CA ALA A 198 -2.56 -14.39 0.95
C ALA A 198 -4.10 -14.29 1.05
N GLY A 199 -4.63 -14.26 2.28
CA GLY A 199 -6.06 -14.03 2.52
C GLY A 199 -6.53 -12.67 2.01
N GLN A 200 -5.76 -11.62 2.34
CA GLN A 200 -6.06 -10.25 1.92
C GLN A 200 -5.99 -10.10 0.39
N LEU A 201 -4.95 -10.65 -0.23
CA LEU A 201 -4.78 -10.68 -1.68
C LEU A 201 -5.94 -11.40 -2.38
N ARG A 202 -6.40 -12.54 -1.85
CA ARG A 202 -7.57 -13.27 -2.39
C ARG A 202 -8.84 -12.43 -2.36
N GLU A 203 -9.09 -11.69 -1.27
CA GLU A 203 -10.24 -10.79 -1.21
C GLU A 203 -10.13 -9.65 -2.22
N TRP A 204 -8.94 -9.07 -2.41
CA TRP A 204 -8.72 -8.07 -3.45
C TRP A 204 -8.99 -8.61 -4.85
N LEU A 205 -8.48 -9.81 -5.19
CA LEU A 205 -8.72 -10.43 -6.49
C LEU A 205 -10.23 -10.57 -6.81
N LYS A 206 -11.06 -10.86 -5.80
CA LYS A 206 -12.52 -10.93 -5.97
C LYS A 206 -13.12 -9.57 -6.31
N THR A 207 -12.64 -8.50 -5.68
CA THR A 207 -13.10 -7.13 -5.93
C THR A 207 -12.66 -6.63 -7.30
N LEU A 208 -11.39 -6.86 -7.65
CA LEU A 208 -10.79 -6.49 -8.94
C LEU A 208 -11.53 -7.08 -10.14
N ARG A 209 -11.97 -8.35 -10.02
CA ARG A 209 -12.77 -9.02 -11.05
C ARG A 209 -14.04 -8.23 -11.42
N LYS A 210 -14.65 -7.52 -10.48
CA LYS A 210 -15.87 -6.74 -10.72
C LYS A 210 -15.60 -5.40 -11.43
N LYS A 211 -14.34 -4.94 -11.44
CA LYS A 211 -13.92 -3.61 -11.91
C LYS A 211 -13.19 -3.62 -13.27
N ASN A 212 -13.37 -4.67 -14.07
CA ASN A 212 -12.70 -4.85 -15.37
C ASN A 212 -11.15 -4.87 -15.27
N ALA A 213 -10.63 -5.33 -14.13
CA ALA A 213 -9.20 -5.50 -13.91
C ALA A 213 -8.78 -6.96 -14.14
N SER A 214 -7.72 -7.13 -14.92
CA SER A 214 -7.03 -8.41 -15.13
C SER A 214 -5.82 -8.46 -14.21
N VAL A 215 -5.65 -9.55 -13.46
CA VAL A 215 -4.50 -9.74 -12.57
C VAL A 215 -3.61 -10.85 -13.11
N VAL A 216 -2.31 -10.58 -13.19
CA VAL A 216 -1.31 -11.56 -13.62
C VAL A 216 -0.25 -11.71 -12.55
N PHE A 217 -0.06 -12.97 -12.15
CA PHE A 217 1.07 -13.40 -11.31
C PHE A 217 2.20 -13.85 -12.22
N ALA A 218 3.37 -13.23 -12.09
CA ALA A 218 4.57 -13.76 -12.71
C ALA A 218 5.23 -14.75 -11.73
N PRO A 219 5.41 -16.03 -12.12
CA PRO A 219 6.12 -17.00 -11.29
C PRO A 219 7.63 -16.68 -11.28
N PRO A 220 8.37 -17.18 -10.27
CA PRO A 220 9.81 -16.97 -10.22
C PRO A 220 10.45 -17.56 -11.48
N VAL A 221 11.47 -16.87 -11.98
CA VAL A 221 12.36 -17.48 -12.96
C VAL A 221 13.13 -18.56 -12.23
N ALA A 222 12.75 -19.82 -12.42
CA ALA A 222 13.52 -20.95 -11.90
C ALA A 222 14.90 -20.95 -12.56
N CYS A 223 15.88 -20.30 -11.92
CA CYS A 223 17.28 -20.49 -12.23
C CYS A 223 17.63 -21.93 -11.82
N GLY A 224 17.55 -22.85 -12.78
CA GLY A 224 18.00 -24.21 -12.62
C GLY A 224 19.51 -24.25 -12.39
N HIS A 225 19.91 -24.76 -11.22
CA HIS A 225 21.21 -25.36 -10.97
C HIS A 225 21.00 -26.77 -10.44
#